data_AF-A0A1Y3BDY6-F1
#
_entry.id   AF-A0A1Y3BDY6-F1
#
_cell.length_a   1.000
_cell.length_b   1.000
_cell.length_c   1.000
_cell.angle_alpha   90.00
_cell.angle_beta   90.00
_cell.angle_gamma   90.00
#
_symmetry.space_group_name_H-M   'P 1'
#
loop_
_entity.id
_entity.type
_entity.pdbx_description
1 polymer ?
#
loop_
_entity_poly.entity_id
_entity_poly.type
_entity_poly.pdbx_seq_one_letter_code
_entity_poly.pdbx_strand_id
1 'polypeptide(L)'
;FHFNSYYVDVREWLHHNHKRYVKVKIGPDQSVSTVNRKGETLRKINLHETSSLLVEVSQDSNKPMILLRPLRDHDLVLQFDNNGSRKKFLTKLESFLLNHKKTLEIIHTYRDVMLANAETKEKRQKRLEHFFREAYALTFGLKPGEKRKFEDVSNDVIMVMRTSLSKKEFAEALGMKPDSLFVKQMFSCVDKDHDGRISFQEFLDTVVLFTRGKTDSKLRIIFDMCDHDGNGVIDKNELTKMLRSLVDIAKTNSMSENEVMQLIEGMFASAGLEDKDELIYDDFKHMMSEYRGDLIAIGLDCKGAKQNFLDTSTNIARMTSFQINPYPDPEPMFILKKWNQFITYLEENRQPIVYLLIFFVTTIVLFLERFITYSHLSEHTDLRHVMGYGIAVTRGSAASLSFCYSLLLLTMCRNLMTKIRELPLHQYIPLDSHVQFHKIVALTGLFFTGNSV
;
A
#
# COMPACT_ATOMS: atom_id res chain seq x y z
N PHE A 1 -40.48 16.56 -3.86
CA PHE A 1 -39.43 17.24 -3.06
C PHE A 1 -38.07 16.88 -3.65
N HIS A 2 -37.44 17.79 -4.38
CA HIS A 2 -36.08 17.60 -4.91
C HIS A 2 -35.09 17.46 -3.74
N PHE A 3 -34.44 16.30 -3.61
CA PHE A 3 -33.29 16.12 -2.71
C PHE A 3 -32.12 16.95 -3.25
N ASN A 4 -32.05 18.22 -2.86
CA ASN A 4 -30.85 19.02 -3.06
C ASN A 4 -29.72 18.35 -2.26
N SER A 5 -28.75 17.77 -2.98
CA SER A 5 -27.52 17.27 -2.37
C SER A 5 -26.91 18.39 -1.52
N TYR A 6 -26.67 18.13 -0.24
CA TYR A 6 -26.07 19.12 0.65
C TYR A 6 -24.54 19.10 0.50
N TYR A 7 -23.96 20.28 0.34
CA TYR A 7 -22.51 20.47 0.22
C TYR A 7 -21.99 21.35 1.35
N VAL A 8 -20.83 20.96 1.91
CA VAL A 8 -20.07 21.78 2.86
C VAL A 8 -18.59 21.73 2.54
N ASP A 9 -17.96 22.89 2.46
CA ASP A 9 -16.51 23.01 2.40
C ASP A 9 -15.91 22.75 3.79
N VAL A 10 -15.03 21.75 3.88
CA VAL A 10 -14.36 21.34 5.12
C VAL A 10 -12.92 20.92 4.85
N ARG A 11 -12.13 20.77 5.90
CA ARG A 11 -10.79 20.17 5.82
C ARG A 11 -10.84 18.76 6.38
N GLU A 12 -10.62 17.76 5.53
CA GLU A 12 -10.49 16.38 5.96
C GLU A 12 -9.09 16.14 6.53
N TRP A 13 -9.04 15.59 7.74
CA TRP A 13 -7.80 15.19 8.39
C TRP A 13 -7.47 13.73 8.02
N LEU A 14 -6.29 13.51 7.44
CA LEU A 14 -5.84 12.19 6.99
C LEU A 14 -4.84 11.57 7.97
N HIS A 15 -3.87 12.37 8.43
CA HIS A 15 -2.92 12.02 9.50
C HIS A 15 -2.30 13.30 10.08
N HIS A 16 -1.42 13.17 11.08
CA HIS A 16 -0.86 14.30 11.84
C HIS A 16 -0.30 15.43 10.95
N ASN A 17 0.37 15.09 9.83
CA ASN A 17 1.07 16.07 8.99
C ASN A 17 0.28 16.50 7.75
N HIS A 18 -0.87 15.89 7.45
CA HIS A 18 -1.57 16.13 6.19
C HIS A 18 -3.08 16.30 6.36
N LYS A 19 -3.57 17.41 5.82
CA LYS A 19 -5.00 17.79 5.74
C LYS A 19 -5.31 18.19 4.31
N ARG A 20 -6.48 17.81 3.81
CA ARG A 20 -6.94 18.18 2.47
C ARG A 20 -8.25 18.97 2.52
N TYR A 21 -8.38 19.97 1.66
CA TYR A 21 -9.64 20.69 1.49
C TYR A 21 -10.58 19.86 0.62
N VAL A 22 -11.78 19.58 1.12
CA VAL A 22 -12.78 18.77 0.43
C VAL A 22 -14.17 19.37 0.60
N LYS A 23 -15.05 19.06 -0.36
CA LYS A 23 -16.48 19.29 -0.22
C LYS A 23 -17.11 17.99 0.25
N VAL A 24 -17.86 18.01 1.35
CA VAL A 24 -18.65 16.86 1.78
C VAL A 24 -20.02 16.95 1.14
N LYS A 25 -20.39 15.90 0.41
CA LYS A 25 -21.69 15.72 -0.25
C LYS A 25 -22.47 14.64 0.50
N ILE A 26 -23.65 15.02 1.00
CA ILE A 26 -24.65 14.05 1.46
C ILE A 26 -25.57 13.76 0.27
N GLY A 27 -25.46 12.55 -0.28
CA GLY A 27 -26.19 12.12 -1.47
C GLY A 27 -27.54 11.48 -1.12
N PRO A 28 -28.53 11.48 -2.04
CA PRO A 28 -29.81 10.79 -1.84
C PRO A 28 -29.67 9.25 -1.78
N ASP A 29 -28.51 8.73 -2.16
CA ASP A 29 -28.18 7.31 -2.25
C ASP A 29 -27.68 6.72 -0.91
N GLN A 30 -28.19 7.21 0.22
CA GLN A 30 -27.77 6.76 1.56
C GLN A 30 -26.24 6.76 1.75
N SER A 31 -25.55 7.75 1.15
CA SER A 31 -24.09 7.81 1.17
C SER A 31 -23.56 9.20 1.52
N VAL A 32 -22.42 9.21 2.21
CA VAL A 32 -21.64 10.42 2.48
C VAL A 32 -20.38 10.35 1.66
N SER A 33 -20.17 11.32 0.79
CA SER A 33 -18.99 11.37 -0.10
C SER A 33 -18.16 12.62 0.14
N THR A 34 -16.84 12.48 0.06
CA THR A 34 -15.92 13.63 -0.03
C THR A 34 -15.56 13.82 -1.49
N VAL A 35 -15.70 15.05 -2.00
CA VAL A 35 -15.43 15.44 -3.38
C VAL A 35 -14.34 16.51 -3.42
N ASN A 36 -13.49 16.41 -4.44
CA ASN A 36 -12.44 17.40 -4.69
C ASN A 36 -13.03 18.70 -5.26
N ARG A 37 -12.19 19.74 -5.39
CA ARG A 37 -12.56 21.01 -6.05
C ARG A 37 -13.04 20.81 -7.50
N LYS A 38 -12.57 19.77 -8.18
CA LYS A 38 -12.95 19.38 -9.55
C LYS A 38 -14.27 18.61 -9.64
N GLY A 39 -14.90 18.25 -8.51
CA GLY A 39 -16.12 17.44 -8.48
C GLY A 39 -15.91 15.92 -8.49
N GLU A 40 -14.66 15.46 -8.58
CA GLU A 40 -14.30 14.05 -8.48
C GLU A 40 -14.53 13.52 -7.06
N THR A 41 -15.13 12.33 -6.93
CA THR A 41 -15.34 11.67 -5.63
C THR A 41 -14.03 11.07 -5.14
N LEU A 42 -13.56 11.53 -3.98
CA LEU A 42 -12.34 11.06 -3.32
C LEU A 42 -12.60 9.86 -2.40
N ARG A 43 -13.75 9.89 -1.72
CA ARG A 43 -14.18 8.84 -0.80
C ARG A 43 -15.70 8.78 -0.79
N LYS A 44 -16.27 7.58 -0.74
CA LYS A 44 -17.70 7.35 -0.58
C LYS A 44 -17.92 6.36 0.56
N ILE A 45 -18.66 6.80 1.58
CA ILE A 45 -19.08 5.99 2.72
C ILE A 45 -20.54 5.62 2.46
N ASN A 46 -20.78 4.35 2.18
CA ASN A 46 -22.13 3.82 2.03
C ASN A 46 -22.69 3.51 3.42
N LEU A 47 -23.89 4.01 3.71
CA LEU A 47 -24.54 3.77 5.00
C LEU A 47 -25.64 2.71 4.89
N HIS A 48 -25.88 2.10 3.73
CA HIS A 48 -27.02 1.21 3.47
C HIS A 48 -27.29 0.17 4.55
N GLU A 49 -26.24 -0.50 5.02
CA GLU A 49 -26.32 -1.61 5.98
C GLU A 49 -26.17 -1.15 7.43
N THR A 50 -25.92 0.14 7.67
CA THR A 50 -25.68 0.67 9.01
C THR A 50 -26.99 1.15 9.63
N SER A 51 -27.39 0.56 10.75
CA SER A 51 -28.57 0.97 11.54
C SER A 51 -28.30 2.21 12.40
N SER A 52 -27.11 2.31 12.98
CA SER A 52 -26.65 3.43 13.80
C SER A 52 -25.30 3.98 13.34
N LEU A 53 -25.16 5.31 13.21
CA LEU A 53 -23.89 5.95 12.92
C LEU A 53 -23.35 6.63 14.17
N LEU A 54 -22.14 6.24 14.60
CA LEU A 54 -21.45 6.87 15.70
C LEU A 54 -20.68 8.10 15.22
N VAL A 55 -20.89 9.22 15.90
CA VAL A 55 -20.27 10.50 15.59
C VAL A 55 -19.67 11.13 16.83
N GLU A 56 -18.35 11.34 16.81
CA GLU A 56 -17.65 12.08 17.87
C GLU A 56 -17.53 13.56 17.47
N VAL A 57 -17.86 14.45 18.40
CA VAL A 57 -17.86 15.91 18.20
C VAL A 57 -16.87 16.54 19.15
N SER A 58 -15.96 17.37 18.62
CA SER A 58 -14.95 18.03 19.46
C SER A 58 -15.57 19.06 20.40
N GLN A 59 -15.19 19.10 21.66
CA GLN A 59 -15.67 20.15 22.58
C GLN A 59 -14.97 21.50 22.36
N ASP A 60 -13.78 21.48 21.74
CA ASP A 60 -12.96 22.67 21.54
C ASP A 60 -13.62 23.72 20.63
N SER A 61 -13.54 24.99 21.03
CA SER A 61 -14.05 26.13 20.27
C SER A 61 -13.16 26.51 19.09
N ASN A 62 -11.86 26.26 19.22
CA ASN A 62 -10.87 26.53 18.18
C ASN A 62 -10.79 25.34 17.21
N LYS A 63 -11.14 25.57 15.94
CA LYS A 63 -11.14 24.57 14.85
C LYS A 63 -12.04 23.36 15.18
N PRO A 64 -13.37 23.56 15.20
CA PRO A 64 -14.32 22.50 15.54
C PRO A 64 -14.20 21.30 14.58
N MET A 65 -14.20 20.09 15.12
CA MET A 65 -14.07 18.85 14.37
C MET A 65 -15.25 17.89 14.62
N ILE A 66 -15.46 17.01 13.65
CA ILE A 66 -16.38 15.87 13.71
C ILE A 66 -15.60 14.65 13.23
N LEU A 67 -15.71 13.54 13.95
CA LEU A 67 -15.27 12.22 13.51
C LEU A 67 -16.50 11.36 13.26
N LEU A 68 -16.63 10.83 12.05
CA LEU A 68 -17.63 9.84 11.69
C LEU A 68 -16.97 8.47 11.74
N ARG A 69 -17.52 7.53 12.52
CA ARG A 69 -17.04 6.15 12.61
C ARG A 69 -17.97 5.22 11.82
N PRO A 70 -17.69 4.97 10.52
CA PRO A 70 -18.47 4.01 9.74
C PRO A 70 -18.17 2.58 10.23
N LEU A 71 -19.18 1.70 10.24
CA LEU A 71 -19.02 0.32 10.73
C LEU A 71 -17.97 -0.48 9.95
N ARG A 72 -17.86 -0.23 8.63
CA ARG A 72 -17.11 -1.09 7.72
C ARG A 72 -15.89 -0.42 7.05
N ASP A 73 -15.48 0.76 7.48
CA ASP A 73 -14.35 1.49 6.88
C ASP A 73 -13.59 2.28 7.96
N HIS A 74 -12.45 2.86 7.62
CA HIS A 74 -11.67 3.73 8.52
C HIS A 74 -12.46 4.99 8.92
N ASP A 75 -12.05 5.70 9.97
CA ASP A 75 -12.76 6.89 10.44
C ASP A 75 -12.66 8.05 9.42
N LEU A 76 -13.67 8.92 9.39
CA LEU A 76 -13.65 10.16 8.61
C LEU A 76 -13.64 11.36 9.55
N VAL A 77 -12.51 12.07 9.61
CA VAL A 77 -12.34 13.24 10.48
C VAL A 77 -12.43 14.53 9.64
N LEU A 78 -13.41 15.37 9.98
CA LEU A 78 -13.72 16.62 9.30
C LEU A 78 -13.49 17.80 10.25
N GLN A 79 -12.68 18.76 9.80
CA GLN A 79 -12.46 20.03 10.48
C GLN A 79 -13.26 21.13 9.78
N PHE A 80 -14.03 21.86 10.57
CA PHE A 80 -14.88 22.98 10.16
C PHE A 80 -14.22 24.32 10.51
N ASP A 81 -14.58 25.37 9.78
CA ASP A 81 -14.04 26.71 10.04
C ASP A 81 -14.69 27.34 11.29
N ASN A 82 -16.01 27.13 11.49
CA ASN A 82 -16.76 27.74 12.60
C ASN A 82 -17.76 26.75 13.23
N ASN A 83 -18.07 26.93 14.52
CA ASN A 83 -19.01 26.07 15.25
C ASN A 83 -20.43 26.09 14.63
N GLY A 84 -20.85 27.23 14.04
CA GLY A 84 -22.11 27.33 13.32
C GLY A 84 -22.19 26.40 12.10
N SER A 85 -21.11 26.28 11.32
CA SER A 85 -21.06 25.38 10.15
C SER A 85 -21.10 23.90 10.57
N ARG A 86 -20.41 23.55 11.67
CA ARG A 86 -20.46 22.23 12.28
C ARG A 86 -21.88 21.86 12.73
N LYS A 87 -22.56 22.75 13.46
CA LYS A 87 -23.94 22.53 13.92
C LYS A 87 -24.89 22.34 12.74
N LYS A 88 -24.81 23.19 11.71
CA LYS A 88 -25.61 23.04 10.47
C LYS A 88 -25.37 21.70 9.78
N PHE A 89 -24.13 21.22 9.76
CA PHE A 89 -23.81 19.91 9.20
C PHE A 89 -24.41 18.78 10.02
N LEU A 90 -24.29 18.81 11.35
CA LEU A 90 -24.88 17.80 12.23
C LEU A 90 -26.40 17.72 12.09
N THR A 91 -27.11 18.85 12.11
CA THR A 91 -28.58 18.87 11.93
C THR A 91 -29.00 18.29 10.59
N LYS A 92 -28.24 18.53 9.53
CA LYS A 92 -28.52 17.96 8.20
C LYS A 92 -28.18 16.47 8.11
N LEU A 93 -27.10 16.03 8.75
CA LEU A 93 -26.75 14.62 8.85
C LEU A 93 -27.80 13.84 9.65
N GLU A 94 -28.26 14.41 10.76
CA GLU A 94 -29.33 13.86 11.59
C GLU A 94 -30.65 13.75 10.82
N SER A 95 -31.08 14.84 10.15
CA SER A 95 -32.27 14.83 9.29
C SER A 95 -32.18 13.79 8.17
N PHE A 96 -30.99 13.63 7.59
CA PHE A 96 -30.73 12.63 6.55
C PHE A 96 -30.83 11.20 7.07
N LEU A 97 -30.24 10.90 8.23
CA LEU A 97 -30.32 9.58 8.86
C LEU A 97 -31.75 9.24 9.28
N LEU A 98 -32.47 10.22 9.86
CA LEU A 98 -33.86 10.06 10.29
C LEU A 98 -34.79 9.75 9.11
N ASN A 99 -34.60 10.42 7.96
CA ASN A 99 -35.33 10.13 6.73
C ASN A 99 -35.11 8.69 6.21
N HIS A 100 -33.97 8.09 6.54
CA HIS A 100 -33.63 6.71 6.18
C HIS A 100 -33.84 5.71 7.32
N LYS A 101 -34.55 6.09 8.39
CA LYS A 101 -34.82 5.25 9.58
C LYS A 101 -33.55 4.76 10.29
N LYS A 102 -32.52 5.60 10.37
CA LYS A 102 -31.23 5.31 11.03
C LYS A 102 -31.04 6.20 12.25
N THR A 103 -30.31 5.70 13.24
CA THR A 103 -30.01 6.46 14.47
C THR A 103 -28.63 7.12 14.38
N LEU A 104 -28.52 8.30 15.00
CA LEU A 104 -27.28 9.05 15.12
C LEU A 104 -26.87 9.09 16.60
N GLU A 105 -25.74 8.49 16.93
CA GLU A 105 -25.19 8.51 18.28
C GLU A 105 -24.08 9.55 18.36
N ILE A 106 -24.26 10.59 19.19
CA ILE A 106 -23.30 11.68 19.31
C ILE A 106 -22.54 11.57 20.63
N ILE A 107 -21.22 11.43 20.55
CA ILE A 107 -20.31 11.47 21.71
C ILE A 107 -19.51 12.78 21.67
N HIS A 108 -19.27 13.40 22.82
CA HIS A 108 -18.48 14.62 22.91
C HIS A 108 -17.10 14.31 23.46
N THR A 109 -16.05 14.60 22.69
CA THR A 109 -14.66 14.30 23.06
C THR A 109 -13.75 15.52 22.88
N TYR A 110 -12.58 15.52 23.50
CA TYR A 110 -11.55 16.54 23.25
C TYR A 110 -10.77 16.20 21.99
N ARG A 111 -10.30 17.23 21.26
CA ARG A 111 -9.63 17.06 19.96
C ARG A 111 -8.45 16.09 20.01
N ASP A 112 -7.60 16.17 21.03
CA ASP A 112 -6.39 15.35 21.09
C ASP A 112 -6.73 13.86 21.33
N VAL A 113 -7.75 13.58 22.15
CA VAL A 113 -8.27 12.22 22.39
C VAL A 113 -8.94 11.66 21.13
N MET A 114 -9.77 12.47 20.47
CA MET A 114 -10.45 12.11 19.22
C MET A 114 -9.44 11.75 18.12
N LEU A 115 -8.38 12.55 17.93
CA LEU A 115 -7.35 12.30 16.92
C LEU A 115 -6.44 11.11 17.27
N ALA A 116 -6.18 10.88 18.56
CA ALA A 116 -5.43 9.71 19.01
C ALA A 116 -6.18 8.41 18.72
N ASN A 117 -7.49 8.39 19.00
CA ASN A 117 -8.35 7.22 18.81
C ASN A 117 -8.81 7.02 17.36
N ALA A 118 -8.79 8.07 16.54
CA ALA A 118 -9.20 7.98 15.15
C ALA A 118 -8.42 6.91 14.37
N GLU A 119 -9.15 6.00 13.75
CA GLU A 119 -8.62 5.00 12.82
C GLU A 119 -8.41 5.63 11.45
N THR A 120 -7.18 6.05 11.14
CA THR A 120 -6.86 6.58 9.81
C THR A 120 -6.60 5.46 8.80
N LYS A 121 -6.68 5.77 7.50
CA LYS A 121 -6.29 4.83 6.44
C LYS A 121 -4.85 4.30 6.65
N GLU A 122 -3.93 5.15 7.08
CA GLU A 122 -2.53 4.76 7.34
C GLU A 122 -2.41 3.83 8.56
N LYS A 123 -3.10 4.14 9.66
CA LYS A 123 -3.13 3.26 10.85
C LYS A 123 -3.75 1.90 10.51
N ARG A 124 -4.85 1.91 9.75
CA ARG A 124 -5.53 0.70 9.25
C ARG A 124 -4.58 -0.12 8.38
N GLN A 125 -3.87 0.52 7.44
CA GLN A 125 -2.89 -0.15 6.59
C GLN A 125 -1.78 -0.81 7.41
N LYS A 126 -1.21 -0.12 8.40
CA LYS A 126 -0.18 -0.70 9.29
C LYS A 126 -0.70 -1.88 10.10
N ARG A 127 -1.95 -1.82 10.58
CA ARG A 127 -2.61 -2.95 11.25
C ARG A 127 -2.82 -4.13 10.31
N LEU A 128 -3.24 -3.88 9.07
CA LEU A 128 -3.35 -4.93 8.04
C LEU A 128 -1.99 -5.56 7.72
N GLU A 129 -0.94 -4.76 7.57
CA GLU A 129 0.43 -5.26 7.37
C GLU A 129 0.89 -6.14 8.54
N HIS A 130 0.58 -5.72 9.77
CA HIS A 130 0.82 -6.52 10.96
C HIS A 130 0.01 -7.83 10.95
N PHE A 131 -1.28 -7.76 10.62
CA PHE A 131 -2.17 -8.92 10.48
C PHE A 131 -1.61 -9.95 9.49
N PHE A 132 -1.22 -9.50 8.29
CA PHE A 132 -0.72 -10.40 7.26
C PHE A 132 0.64 -10.99 7.63
N ARG A 133 1.54 -10.18 8.19
CA ARG A 133 2.83 -10.67 8.67
C ARG A 133 2.68 -11.78 9.70
N GLU A 134 1.79 -11.61 10.67
CA GLU A 134 1.52 -12.63 11.68
C GLU A 134 0.86 -13.88 11.09
N ALA A 135 -0.14 -13.71 10.21
CA ALA A 135 -0.77 -14.84 9.53
C ALA A 135 0.25 -15.67 8.73
N TYR A 136 1.13 -15.01 7.97
CA TYR A 136 2.17 -15.68 7.21
C TYR A 136 3.26 -16.30 8.08
N ALA A 137 3.63 -15.65 9.19
CA ALA A 137 4.56 -16.24 10.14
C ALA A 137 4.00 -17.54 10.76
N LEU A 138 2.68 -17.59 11.01
CA LEU A 138 2.03 -18.80 11.52
C LEU A 138 1.92 -19.91 10.47
N THR A 139 1.65 -19.58 9.21
CA THR A 139 1.50 -20.60 8.15
C THR A 139 2.84 -21.11 7.62
N PHE A 140 3.81 -20.20 7.41
CA PHE A 140 5.09 -20.49 6.75
C PHE A 140 6.29 -20.56 7.70
N GLY A 141 6.19 -19.99 8.91
CA GLY A 141 7.30 -19.93 9.89
C GLY A 141 7.45 -21.16 10.78
N LEU A 142 6.57 -22.17 10.64
CA LEU A 142 6.63 -23.42 11.41
C LEU A 142 7.15 -24.57 10.55
N LYS A 143 8.19 -25.28 11.00
CA LYS A 143 8.62 -26.55 10.39
C LYS A 143 7.46 -27.56 10.39
N PRO A 144 7.41 -28.49 9.43
CA PRO A 144 6.43 -29.58 9.46
C PRO A 144 6.52 -30.34 10.80
N GLY A 145 5.44 -30.32 11.58
CA GLY A 145 5.36 -31.00 12.89
C GLY A 145 5.61 -30.12 14.13
N GLU A 146 5.99 -28.86 13.99
CA GLU A 146 6.24 -27.95 15.11
C GLU A 146 5.00 -27.09 15.41
N LYS A 147 4.49 -27.13 16.64
CA LYS A 147 3.43 -26.25 17.13
C LYS A 147 4.06 -25.12 17.93
N ARG A 148 3.84 -23.86 17.53
CA ARG A 148 4.20 -22.72 18.39
C ARG A 148 3.39 -22.81 19.69
N LYS A 149 4.07 -22.66 20.83
CA LYS A 149 3.39 -22.45 22.10
C LYS A 149 2.81 -21.03 22.08
N PHE A 150 1.50 -20.91 22.31
CA PHE A 150 0.77 -19.63 22.39
C PHE A 150 1.18 -18.77 23.61
N GLU A 151 2.21 -19.16 24.35
CA GLU A 151 2.59 -18.56 25.63
C GLU A 151 3.44 -17.27 25.50
N ASP A 152 3.99 -16.98 24.31
CA ASP A 152 4.72 -15.72 24.01
C ASP A 152 3.86 -14.67 23.28
N VAL A 153 2.54 -14.71 23.46
CA VAL A 153 1.61 -13.81 22.77
C VAL A 153 1.67 -12.40 23.39
N SER A 154 2.55 -11.57 22.83
CA SER A 154 2.54 -10.11 23.01
C SER A 154 1.13 -9.55 22.77
N ASN A 155 0.81 -8.40 23.38
CA ASN A 155 -0.40 -7.61 23.11
C ASN A 155 -0.71 -7.43 21.60
N ASP A 156 0.33 -7.55 20.77
CA ASP A 156 0.29 -7.50 19.31
C ASP A 156 -0.59 -8.58 18.66
N VAL A 157 -0.59 -9.83 19.14
CA VAL A 157 -1.42 -10.90 18.55
C VAL A 157 -2.89 -10.70 18.91
N ILE A 158 -3.19 -10.18 20.10
CA ILE A 158 -4.57 -9.86 20.52
C ILE A 158 -5.16 -8.77 19.62
N MET A 159 -4.35 -7.76 19.26
CA MET A 159 -4.75 -6.72 18.30
C MET A 159 -5.02 -7.29 16.90
N VAL A 160 -4.24 -8.27 16.46
CA VAL A 160 -4.44 -8.95 15.16
C VAL A 160 -5.71 -9.80 15.16
N MET A 161 -5.98 -10.57 16.22
CA MET A 161 -7.17 -11.43 16.27
C MET A 161 -8.49 -10.65 16.23
N ARG A 162 -8.48 -9.39 16.69
CA ARG A 162 -9.65 -8.49 16.63
C ARG A 162 -9.83 -7.80 15.28
N THR A 163 -8.88 -7.96 14.37
CA THR A 163 -8.91 -7.32 13.06
C THR A 163 -9.61 -8.25 12.06
N SER A 164 -10.60 -7.72 11.34
CA SER A 164 -11.27 -8.41 10.24
C SER A 164 -11.05 -7.68 8.91
N LEU A 165 -11.01 -8.41 7.81
CA LEU A 165 -10.79 -7.90 6.47
C LEU A 165 -12.13 -7.66 5.76
N SER A 166 -12.27 -6.52 5.10
CA SER A 166 -13.33 -6.35 4.10
C SER A 166 -13.00 -7.12 2.82
N LYS A 167 -14.01 -7.40 1.97
CA LYS A 167 -13.81 -7.99 0.64
C LYS A 167 -12.76 -7.28 -0.21
N LYS A 168 -12.69 -5.94 -0.12
CA LYS A 168 -11.69 -5.15 -0.83
C LYS A 168 -10.28 -5.37 -0.28
N GLU A 169 -10.11 -5.32 1.03
CA GLU A 169 -8.82 -5.54 1.69
C GLU A 169 -8.31 -6.98 1.46
N PHE A 170 -9.23 -7.95 1.48
CA PHE A 170 -8.93 -9.35 1.14
C PHE A 170 -8.45 -9.50 -0.32
N ALA A 171 -9.17 -8.90 -1.27
CA ALA A 171 -8.76 -8.92 -2.68
C ALA A 171 -7.37 -8.29 -2.89
N GLU A 172 -7.13 -7.14 -2.25
CA GLU A 172 -5.85 -6.44 -2.32
C GLU A 172 -4.70 -7.20 -1.68
N ALA A 173 -4.98 -8.04 -0.67
CA ALA A 173 -4.00 -8.91 -0.02
C ALA A 173 -3.53 -10.05 -0.93
N LEU A 174 -4.45 -10.59 -1.73
CA LEU A 174 -4.21 -11.63 -2.73
C LEU A 174 -3.73 -11.08 -4.08
N GLY A 175 -3.59 -9.75 -4.22
CA GLY A 175 -3.18 -9.12 -5.48
C GLY A 175 -4.24 -9.11 -6.57
N MET A 176 -5.52 -9.31 -6.21
CA MET A 176 -6.64 -9.50 -7.13
C MET A 176 -7.55 -8.27 -7.20
N LYS A 177 -8.39 -8.20 -8.24
CA LYS A 177 -9.41 -7.15 -8.37
C LYS A 177 -10.61 -7.48 -7.46
N PRO A 178 -11.10 -6.53 -6.63
CA PRO A 178 -12.18 -6.78 -5.68
C PRO A 178 -13.52 -7.12 -6.32
N ASP A 179 -13.73 -6.71 -7.57
CA ASP A 179 -15.00 -6.89 -8.28
C ASP A 179 -15.06 -8.18 -9.11
N SER A 180 -13.96 -8.95 -9.17
CA SER A 180 -13.90 -10.23 -9.89
C SER A 180 -14.83 -11.27 -9.27
N LEU A 181 -15.41 -12.15 -10.09
CA LEU A 181 -16.30 -13.21 -9.61
C LEU A 181 -15.56 -14.17 -8.69
N PHE A 182 -14.33 -14.55 -9.05
CA PHE A 182 -13.47 -15.40 -8.23
C PHE A 182 -13.29 -14.84 -6.82
N VAL A 183 -12.94 -13.55 -6.68
CA VAL A 183 -12.79 -12.93 -5.34
C VAL A 183 -14.11 -12.91 -4.59
N LYS A 184 -15.23 -12.71 -5.29
CA LYS A 184 -16.55 -12.71 -4.64
C LYS A 184 -16.92 -14.09 -4.10
N GLN A 185 -16.72 -15.14 -4.90
CA GLN A 185 -17.00 -16.53 -4.51
C GLN A 185 -16.03 -16.99 -3.44
N MET A 186 -14.73 -16.76 -3.60
CA MET A 186 -13.74 -17.09 -2.58
C MET A 186 -14.04 -16.39 -1.25
N PHE A 187 -14.41 -15.11 -1.28
CA PHE A 187 -14.81 -14.41 -0.06
C PHE A 187 -16.01 -15.09 0.62
N SER A 188 -17.04 -15.46 -0.14
CA SER A 188 -18.23 -16.13 0.41
C SER A 188 -17.92 -17.53 0.97
N CYS A 189 -16.97 -18.27 0.40
CA CYS A 189 -16.55 -19.56 0.93
C CYS A 189 -15.68 -19.43 2.21
N VAL A 190 -14.94 -18.33 2.34
CA VAL A 190 -14.06 -18.08 3.51
C VAL A 190 -14.81 -17.48 4.69
N ASP A 191 -15.76 -16.57 4.42
CA ASP A 191 -16.64 -15.93 5.38
C ASP A 191 -17.70 -16.94 5.87
N LYS A 192 -17.36 -17.72 6.92
CA LYS A 192 -18.16 -18.84 7.43
C LYS A 192 -19.32 -18.37 8.28
N ASP A 193 -19.16 -17.26 8.98
CA ASP A 193 -20.21 -16.66 9.81
C ASP A 193 -21.11 -15.68 9.04
N HIS A 194 -20.75 -15.39 7.78
CA HIS A 194 -21.48 -14.52 6.86
C HIS A 194 -21.67 -13.10 7.41
N ASP A 195 -20.71 -12.61 8.22
CA ASP A 195 -20.74 -11.26 8.78
C ASP A 195 -20.36 -10.17 7.75
N GLY A 196 -19.92 -10.60 6.55
CA GLY A 196 -19.49 -9.75 5.44
C GLY A 196 -18.05 -9.28 5.58
N ARG A 197 -17.27 -9.89 6.46
CA ARG A 197 -15.86 -9.65 6.75
C ARG A 197 -15.16 -11.01 6.91
N ILE A 198 -13.84 -11.00 6.86
CA ILE A 198 -13.03 -12.21 7.09
C ILE A 198 -12.23 -11.97 8.36
N SER A 199 -12.53 -12.74 9.41
CA SER A 199 -11.78 -12.74 10.66
C SER A 199 -10.34 -13.26 10.47
N PHE A 200 -9.48 -13.02 11.46
CA PHE A 200 -8.12 -13.56 11.44
C PHE A 200 -8.11 -15.09 11.33
N GLN A 201 -9.02 -15.77 12.02
CA GLN A 201 -9.08 -17.23 12.01
C GLN A 201 -9.52 -17.77 10.64
N GLU A 202 -10.54 -17.19 10.02
CA GLU A 202 -10.99 -17.59 8.68
C GLU A 202 -9.92 -17.36 7.62
N PHE A 203 -9.22 -16.21 7.70
CA PHE A 203 -8.09 -15.95 6.82
C PHE A 203 -6.96 -16.97 7.04
N LEU A 204 -6.60 -17.24 8.30
CA LEU A 204 -5.55 -18.18 8.65
C LEU A 204 -5.89 -19.60 8.19
N ASP A 205 -7.10 -20.08 8.46
CA ASP A 205 -7.61 -21.38 8.00
C ASP A 205 -7.49 -21.51 6.49
N THR A 206 -7.84 -20.45 5.76
CA THR A 206 -7.75 -20.39 4.30
C THR A 206 -6.30 -20.51 3.84
N VAL A 207 -5.39 -19.70 4.37
CA VAL A 207 -3.96 -19.76 4.01
C VAL A 207 -3.34 -21.11 4.41
N VAL A 208 -3.71 -21.68 5.56
CA VAL A 208 -3.25 -23.02 5.99
C VAL A 208 -3.80 -24.12 5.07
N LEU A 209 -5.07 -24.06 4.67
CA LEU A 209 -5.66 -25.04 3.79
C LEU A 209 -5.05 -24.99 2.40
N PHE A 210 -4.77 -23.80 1.89
CA PHE A 210 -3.98 -23.68 0.69
C PHE A 210 -2.58 -24.29 0.96
N THR A 211 -1.75 -23.70 1.81
CA THR A 211 -0.34 -24.16 2.03
C THR A 211 -0.18 -25.63 2.39
N ARG A 212 -0.98 -26.07 3.37
CA ARG A 212 -1.08 -27.35 4.09
C ARG A 212 -1.85 -28.48 3.42
N GLY A 213 -2.87 -28.10 2.66
CA GLY A 213 -4.00 -28.97 2.39
C GLY A 213 -3.67 -30.12 1.44
N LYS A 214 -4.37 -31.23 1.63
CA LYS A 214 -4.40 -32.31 0.64
C LYS A 214 -5.06 -31.80 -0.64
N THR A 215 -4.68 -32.34 -1.79
CA THR A 215 -5.25 -31.97 -3.10
C THR A 215 -6.78 -32.03 -3.09
N ASP A 216 -7.36 -33.06 -2.46
CA ASP A 216 -8.82 -33.22 -2.33
C ASP A 216 -9.48 -32.05 -1.59
N SER A 217 -8.90 -31.58 -0.48
CA SER A 217 -9.44 -30.44 0.28
C SER A 217 -9.34 -29.13 -0.50
N LYS A 218 -8.31 -28.98 -1.35
CA LYS A 218 -8.19 -27.82 -2.25
C LYS A 218 -9.25 -27.87 -3.35
N LEU A 219 -9.44 -29.04 -3.98
CA LEU A 219 -10.46 -29.24 -5.01
C LEU A 219 -11.87 -29.02 -4.46
N ARG A 220 -12.15 -29.42 -3.22
CA ARG A 220 -13.43 -29.16 -2.54
C ARG A 220 -13.73 -27.67 -2.41
N ILE A 221 -12.76 -26.86 -1.99
CA ILE A 221 -12.97 -25.41 -1.95
C ILE A 221 -13.19 -24.84 -3.36
N ILE A 222 -12.47 -25.33 -4.37
CA ILE A 222 -12.67 -24.84 -5.75
C ILE A 222 -14.07 -25.23 -6.25
N PHE A 223 -14.54 -26.43 -5.91
CA PHE A 223 -15.89 -26.87 -6.19
C PHE A 223 -16.92 -25.95 -5.51
N ASP A 224 -16.77 -25.72 -4.21
CA ASP A 224 -17.64 -24.84 -3.42
C ASP A 224 -17.59 -23.37 -3.90
N MET A 225 -16.48 -22.95 -4.51
CA MET A 225 -16.38 -21.65 -5.18
C MET A 225 -17.15 -21.62 -6.49
N CYS A 226 -17.12 -22.69 -7.29
CA CYS A 226 -17.83 -22.77 -8.56
C CYS A 226 -19.35 -22.79 -8.37
N ASP A 227 -19.82 -23.61 -7.43
CA ASP A 227 -21.23 -23.79 -7.06
C ASP A 227 -21.79 -22.47 -6.47
N HIS A 228 -22.45 -21.67 -7.31
CA HIS A 228 -22.88 -20.33 -6.94
C HIS A 228 -24.20 -20.34 -6.16
N ASP A 229 -25.08 -21.28 -6.49
CA ASP A 229 -26.39 -21.43 -5.86
C ASP A 229 -26.39 -22.38 -4.65
N GLY A 230 -25.27 -23.08 -4.40
CA GLY A 230 -25.06 -23.96 -3.26
C GLY A 230 -25.87 -25.25 -3.37
N ASN A 231 -26.22 -25.67 -4.59
CA ASN A 231 -27.06 -26.84 -4.84
C ASN A 231 -26.27 -28.16 -4.79
N GLY A 232 -24.94 -28.11 -4.66
CA GLY A 232 -24.06 -29.27 -4.58
C GLY A 232 -23.68 -29.87 -5.95
N VAL A 233 -24.03 -29.21 -7.05
CA VAL A 233 -23.62 -29.51 -8.42
C VAL A 233 -23.11 -28.25 -9.12
N ILE A 234 -22.26 -28.40 -10.13
CA ILE A 234 -21.77 -27.27 -10.92
C ILE A 234 -22.36 -27.38 -12.33
N ASP A 235 -23.09 -26.35 -12.75
CA ASP A 235 -23.58 -26.27 -14.13
C ASP A 235 -22.48 -25.77 -15.09
N LYS A 236 -22.62 -26.06 -16.40
CA LYS A 236 -21.67 -25.61 -17.43
C LYS A 236 -21.44 -24.09 -17.42
N ASN A 237 -22.46 -23.30 -17.09
CA ASN A 237 -22.40 -21.84 -17.10
C ASN A 237 -21.67 -21.28 -15.85
N GLU A 238 -21.83 -21.89 -14.68
CA GLU A 238 -21.10 -21.61 -13.45
C GLU A 238 -19.62 -21.91 -13.63
N LEU A 239 -19.29 -23.10 -14.17
CA LEU A 239 -17.91 -23.45 -14.49
C LEU A 239 -17.30 -22.45 -15.49
N THR A 240 -18.04 -22.08 -16.54
CA THR A 240 -17.61 -21.09 -17.54
C THR A 240 -17.33 -19.73 -16.91
N LYS A 241 -18.23 -19.23 -16.07
CA LYS A 241 -18.05 -17.95 -15.37
C LYS A 241 -16.84 -17.96 -14.43
N MET A 242 -16.64 -19.05 -13.70
CA MET A 242 -15.52 -19.20 -12.77
C MET A 242 -14.19 -19.24 -13.53
N LEU A 243 -14.07 -20.12 -14.53
CA LEU A 243 -12.85 -20.25 -15.35
C LEU A 243 -12.50 -18.96 -16.09
N ARG A 244 -13.49 -18.27 -16.65
CA ARG A 244 -13.29 -16.93 -17.22
C ARG A 244 -12.71 -15.96 -16.19
N SER A 245 -13.28 -15.94 -14.98
CA SER A 245 -12.79 -15.05 -13.92
C SER A 245 -11.35 -15.40 -13.51
N LEU A 246 -10.95 -16.67 -13.52
CA LEU A 246 -9.58 -17.10 -13.25
C LEU A 246 -8.60 -16.66 -14.34
N VAL A 247 -8.97 -16.85 -15.61
CA VAL A 247 -8.17 -16.41 -16.76
C VAL A 247 -7.97 -14.89 -16.73
N ASP A 248 -9.02 -14.12 -16.44
CA ASP A 248 -8.95 -12.65 -16.32
C ASP A 248 -7.99 -12.18 -15.20
N ILE A 249 -7.82 -13.00 -14.16
CA ILE A 249 -6.90 -12.75 -13.06
C ILE A 249 -5.45 -13.07 -13.45
N ALA A 250 -5.22 -14.14 -14.22
CA ALA A 250 -3.90 -14.67 -14.53
C ALA A 250 -3.03 -13.78 -15.45
N LYS A 251 -3.57 -12.66 -15.98
CA LYS A 251 -2.86 -11.64 -16.79
C LYS A 251 -2.15 -12.14 -18.06
N THR A 252 -2.23 -13.42 -18.40
CA THR A 252 -2.01 -13.91 -19.76
C THR A 252 -3.18 -13.47 -20.61
N ASN A 253 -2.92 -12.76 -21.71
CA ASN A 253 -3.84 -12.46 -22.81
C ASN A 253 -5.28 -12.92 -22.56
N SER A 254 -6.19 -11.99 -22.26
CA SER A 254 -7.62 -12.25 -22.07
C SER A 254 -8.09 -13.22 -23.15
N MET A 255 -8.37 -14.47 -22.77
CA MET A 255 -8.88 -15.47 -23.70
C MET A 255 -10.25 -15.01 -24.17
N SER A 256 -10.54 -15.16 -25.46
CA SER A 256 -11.87 -14.92 -26.00
C SER A 256 -12.88 -15.91 -25.41
N GLU A 257 -14.16 -15.56 -25.38
CA GLU A 257 -15.21 -16.45 -24.85
C GLU A 257 -15.21 -17.82 -25.56
N ASN A 258 -14.88 -17.83 -26.85
CA ASN A 258 -14.79 -19.05 -27.65
C ASN A 258 -13.63 -19.95 -27.21
N GLU A 259 -12.48 -19.38 -26.83
CA GLU A 259 -11.33 -20.16 -26.34
C GLU A 259 -11.62 -20.78 -24.97
N VAL A 260 -12.30 -20.06 -24.08
CA VAL A 260 -12.73 -20.60 -22.77
C VAL A 260 -13.78 -21.70 -22.95
N MET A 261 -14.70 -21.54 -23.91
CA MET A 261 -15.71 -22.55 -24.20
C MET A 261 -15.08 -23.82 -24.79
N GLN A 262 -14.16 -23.69 -25.75
CA GLN A 262 -13.40 -24.82 -26.31
C GLN A 262 -12.57 -25.55 -25.26
N LEU A 263 -12.00 -24.81 -24.31
CA LEU A 263 -11.26 -25.37 -23.19
C LEU A 263 -12.17 -26.23 -22.31
N ILE A 264 -13.35 -25.73 -21.95
CA ILE A 264 -14.33 -26.45 -21.14
C ILE A 264 -14.84 -27.69 -21.88
N GLU A 265 -15.17 -27.57 -23.16
CA GLU A 265 -15.56 -28.71 -24.00
C GLU A 265 -14.45 -29.77 -24.02
N GLY A 266 -13.17 -29.36 -24.15
CA GLY A 266 -12.03 -30.26 -24.03
C GLY A 266 -11.88 -30.93 -22.67
N MET A 267 -12.21 -30.22 -21.58
CA MET A 267 -12.22 -30.79 -20.21
C MET A 267 -13.33 -31.82 -20.04
N PHE A 268 -14.52 -31.57 -20.58
CA PHE A 268 -15.64 -32.53 -20.55
C PHE A 268 -15.35 -33.76 -21.41
N ALA A 269 -14.80 -33.58 -22.61
CA ALA A 269 -14.45 -34.66 -23.53
C ALA A 269 -13.34 -35.56 -22.96
N SER A 270 -12.27 -34.98 -22.41
CA SER A 270 -11.17 -35.76 -21.79
C SER A 270 -11.63 -36.56 -20.58
N ALA A 271 -12.57 -36.04 -19.79
CA ALA A 271 -13.13 -36.74 -18.65
C ALA A 271 -14.21 -37.79 -19.01
N GLY A 272 -14.63 -37.87 -20.29
CA GLY A 272 -15.74 -38.73 -20.71
C GLY A 272 -17.10 -38.28 -20.18
N LEU A 273 -17.27 -36.97 -19.92
CA LEU A 273 -18.46 -36.37 -19.31
C LEU A 273 -19.29 -35.57 -20.32
N GLU A 274 -19.13 -35.80 -21.63
CA GLU A 274 -19.77 -35.03 -22.71
C GLU A 274 -21.30 -34.94 -22.57
N ASP A 275 -21.94 -36.03 -22.12
CA ASP A 275 -23.38 -36.16 -21.97
C ASP A 275 -23.94 -35.55 -20.67
N LYS A 276 -23.07 -35.05 -19.77
CA LYS A 276 -23.50 -34.42 -18.52
C LYS A 276 -23.58 -32.90 -18.66
N ASP A 277 -24.69 -32.33 -18.19
CA ASP A 277 -24.87 -30.87 -18.09
C ASP A 277 -24.53 -30.31 -16.70
N GLU A 278 -24.48 -31.19 -15.70
CA GLU A 278 -24.19 -30.88 -14.30
C GLU A 278 -23.05 -31.78 -13.79
N LEU A 279 -22.16 -31.21 -12.98
CA LEU A 279 -21.01 -31.89 -12.40
C LEU A 279 -21.16 -32.02 -10.88
N ILE A 280 -21.21 -33.24 -10.37
CA ILE A 280 -21.09 -33.50 -8.92
C ILE A 280 -19.61 -33.42 -8.53
N TYR A 281 -19.29 -33.26 -7.23
CA TYR A 281 -17.90 -33.19 -6.74
C TYR A 281 -16.97 -34.27 -7.29
N ASP A 282 -17.43 -35.52 -7.38
CA ASP A 282 -16.60 -36.62 -7.90
C ASP A 282 -16.34 -36.49 -9.41
N ASP A 283 -17.32 -35.99 -10.18
CA ASP A 283 -17.15 -35.68 -11.61
C ASP A 283 -16.16 -34.54 -11.82
N PHE A 284 -16.30 -33.45 -11.05
CA PHE A 284 -15.38 -32.32 -11.07
C PHE A 284 -13.95 -32.74 -10.69
N LYS A 285 -13.81 -33.58 -9.66
CA LYS A 285 -12.52 -34.12 -9.22
C LYS A 285 -11.90 -35.00 -10.28
N HIS A 286 -12.69 -35.86 -10.94
CA HIS A 286 -12.21 -36.68 -12.05
C HIS A 286 -11.71 -35.79 -13.20
N MET A 287 -12.53 -34.83 -13.62
CA MET A 287 -12.22 -33.86 -14.68
C MET A 287 -10.92 -33.10 -14.40
N MET A 288 -10.75 -32.57 -13.18
CA MET A 288 -9.53 -31.84 -12.79
C MET A 288 -8.30 -32.74 -12.64
N SER A 289 -8.49 -34.05 -12.43
CA SER A 289 -7.39 -35.02 -12.30
C SER A 289 -6.87 -35.53 -13.65
N GLU A 290 -7.76 -35.66 -14.64
CA GLU A 290 -7.49 -35.99 -16.04
C GLU A 290 -6.84 -34.80 -16.76
N TYR A 291 -7.38 -33.60 -16.56
CA TYR A 291 -6.91 -32.37 -17.19
C TYR A 291 -5.68 -31.78 -16.47
N ARG A 292 -4.53 -32.48 -16.53
CA ARG A 292 -3.23 -31.98 -16.01
C ARG A 292 -2.54 -30.98 -16.96
N GLY A 293 -3.30 -30.06 -17.56
CA GLY A 293 -2.77 -29.02 -18.44
C GLY A 293 -3.08 -27.63 -17.91
N ASP A 294 -2.06 -26.91 -17.43
CA ASP A 294 -1.96 -25.46 -17.22
C ASP A 294 -3.02 -24.69 -16.40
N LEU A 295 -4.21 -25.23 -16.10
CA LEU A 295 -5.32 -24.46 -15.52
C LEU A 295 -5.27 -24.31 -14.01
N ILE A 296 -4.64 -25.24 -13.31
CA ILE A 296 -4.60 -25.26 -11.85
C ILE A 296 -3.20 -24.88 -11.37
N ALA A 297 -2.67 -23.78 -11.92
CA ALA A 297 -1.59 -23.02 -11.31
C ALA A 297 -2.18 -21.75 -10.68
N ILE A 298 -3.16 -21.90 -9.79
CA ILE A 298 -3.69 -20.78 -8.99
C ILE A 298 -2.65 -20.44 -7.93
N GLY A 299 -1.64 -19.66 -8.31
CA GLY A 299 -0.76 -19.00 -7.37
C GLY A 299 -1.53 -17.93 -6.60
N LEU A 300 -1.79 -18.15 -5.32
CA LEU A 300 -2.16 -17.04 -4.43
C LEU A 300 -0.90 -16.21 -4.19
N ASP A 301 -0.73 -15.11 -4.93
CA ASP A 301 0.33 -14.13 -4.67
C ASP A 301 -0.06 -13.30 -3.45
N CYS A 302 0.09 -13.95 -2.29
CA CYS A 302 0.01 -13.34 -0.99
C CYS A 302 1.12 -12.30 -0.86
N LYS A 303 0.79 -10.99 -0.83
CA LYS A 303 1.78 -9.91 -0.70
C LYS A 303 2.80 -10.21 0.42
N GLY A 304 4.02 -10.55 0.01
CA GLY A 304 5.14 -10.85 0.91
C GLY A 304 5.66 -12.29 0.82
N ALA A 305 4.84 -13.29 0.50
CA ALA A 305 5.32 -14.66 0.37
C ALA A 305 5.64 -14.98 -1.10
N LYS A 306 6.93 -14.97 -1.48
CA LYS A 306 7.38 -15.49 -2.77
C LYS A 306 7.36 -17.03 -2.76
N GLN A 307 6.19 -17.64 -2.79
CA GLN A 307 6.07 -19.08 -3.04
C GLN A 307 4.97 -19.36 -4.05
N ASN A 308 5.37 -20.04 -5.13
CA ASN A 308 4.46 -20.59 -6.13
C ASN A 308 3.65 -21.68 -5.45
N PHE A 309 2.34 -21.51 -5.42
CA PHE A 309 1.46 -22.33 -4.60
C PHE A 309 1.08 -23.67 -5.28
N LEU A 310 1.25 -23.76 -6.60
CA LEU A 310 1.01 -24.94 -7.44
C LEU A 310 2.12 -25.00 -8.51
N ASP A 311 2.60 -26.20 -8.81
CA ASP A 311 3.95 -26.45 -9.30
C ASP A 311 4.25 -25.95 -10.74
N THR A 312 5.32 -25.16 -10.83
CA THR A 312 6.30 -24.95 -11.91
C THR A 312 5.89 -25.08 -13.40
N SER A 313 5.52 -23.96 -14.06
CA SER A 313 5.94 -23.70 -15.46
C SER A 313 5.68 -22.28 -16.02
N THR A 314 4.86 -21.40 -15.40
CA THR A 314 4.51 -20.12 -16.03
C THR A 314 4.69 -18.92 -15.11
N ASN A 315 5.83 -18.25 -15.27
CA ASN A 315 6.15 -16.97 -14.67
C ASN A 315 5.27 -15.86 -15.26
N ILE A 316 4.09 -15.61 -14.69
CA ILE A 316 3.20 -14.57 -15.22
C ILE A 316 2.73 -13.68 -14.07
N ALA A 317 3.13 -12.41 -14.17
CA ALA A 317 2.87 -11.29 -13.25
C ALA A 317 3.61 -11.31 -11.89
N ARG A 318 4.95 -11.24 -11.92
CA ARG A 318 5.71 -10.70 -10.78
C ARG A 318 5.41 -9.20 -10.63
N MET A 319 4.64 -8.80 -9.63
CA MET A 319 4.88 -7.50 -8.99
C MET A 319 5.80 -7.74 -7.79
N THR A 320 6.75 -6.83 -7.57
CA THR A 320 7.80 -6.96 -6.55
C THR A 320 7.20 -7.05 -5.15
N SER A 321 6.89 -8.27 -4.71
CA SER A 321 6.62 -8.59 -3.32
C SER A 321 7.90 -8.42 -2.51
N PHE A 322 7.77 -7.80 -1.33
CA PHE A 322 8.82 -7.73 -0.33
C PHE A 322 9.48 -9.10 -0.19
N GLN A 323 10.81 -9.15 -0.29
CA GLN A 323 11.57 -10.38 -0.09
C GLN A 323 11.29 -10.92 1.32
N ILE A 324 10.52 -12.00 1.44
CA ILE A 324 10.73 -12.92 2.56
C ILE A 324 11.99 -13.69 2.23
N ASN A 325 13.08 -13.34 2.92
CA ASN A 325 14.31 -14.12 2.86
C ASN A 325 14.01 -15.54 3.37
N PRO A 326 14.49 -16.58 2.69
CA PRO A 326 14.42 -17.94 3.20
C PRO A 326 15.22 -17.98 4.50
N TYR A 327 14.55 -18.33 5.60
CA TYR A 327 15.11 -18.54 6.93
C TYR A 327 15.74 -17.28 7.57
N PRO A 328 15.30 -16.84 8.76
CA PRO A 328 16.19 -16.05 9.59
C PRO A 328 17.30 -17.00 10.04
N ASP A 329 18.51 -16.81 9.50
CA ASP A 329 19.72 -17.22 10.21
C ASP A 329 19.61 -16.75 11.67
N PRO A 330 20.13 -17.52 12.64
CA PRO A 330 20.03 -17.19 14.06
C PRO A 330 20.35 -15.71 14.27
N GLU A 331 19.39 -14.95 14.84
CA GLU A 331 19.40 -13.48 14.92
C GLU A 331 20.81 -13.00 15.27
N PRO A 332 21.54 -12.42 14.31
CA PRO A 332 22.91 -12.06 14.56
C PRO A 332 22.93 -10.90 15.56
N MET A 333 23.99 -10.83 16.37
CA MET A 333 24.18 -9.82 17.41
C MET A 333 23.80 -8.42 16.88
N PHE A 334 23.17 -7.56 17.71
CA PHE A 334 22.66 -6.23 17.33
C PHE A 334 23.60 -5.40 16.44
N ILE A 335 24.91 -5.51 16.68
CA ILE A 335 25.98 -4.86 15.93
C ILE A 335 26.03 -5.38 14.48
N LEU A 336 25.97 -6.69 14.28
CA LEU A 336 26.01 -7.33 12.98
C LEU A 336 24.73 -7.05 12.16
N LYS A 337 23.56 -6.94 12.82
CA LYS A 337 22.31 -6.52 12.17
C LYS A 337 22.38 -5.10 11.64
N LYS A 338 22.91 -4.17 12.46
CA LYS A 338 23.18 -2.79 12.04
C LYS A 338 24.24 -2.73 10.93
N TRP A 339 25.28 -3.55 11.03
CA TRP A 339 26.33 -3.64 10.02
C TRP A 339 25.77 -4.14 8.68
N ASN A 340 24.98 -5.21 8.69
CA ASN A 340 24.34 -5.73 7.49
C ASN A 340 23.37 -4.72 6.87
N GLN A 341 22.54 -4.05 7.68
CA GLN A 341 21.70 -2.94 7.19
C GLN A 341 22.52 -1.82 6.55
N PHE A 342 23.67 -1.48 7.13
CA PHE A 342 24.57 -0.48 6.60
C PHE A 342 25.23 -0.92 5.29
N ILE A 343 25.70 -2.17 5.20
CA ILE A 343 26.28 -2.74 3.97
C ILE A 343 25.22 -2.79 2.86
N THR A 344 24.00 -3.28 3.16
CA THR A 344 22.90 -3.29 2.19
C THR A 344 22.56 -1.88 1.73
N TYR A 345 22.53 -0.89 2.64
CA TYR A 345 22.34 0.51 2.27
C TYR A 345 23.44 1.03 1.34
N LEU A 346 24.71 0.70 1.60
CA LEU A 346 25.84 1.06 0.74
C LEU A 346 25.75 0.38 -0.64
N GLU A 347 25.34 -0.89 -0.69
CA GLU A 347 25.19 -1.64 -1.94
C GLU A 347 24.06 -1.08 -2.81
N GLU A 348 22.89 -0.82 -2.21
CA GLU A 348 21.74 -0.23 -2.88
C GLU A 348 22.03 1.18 -3.41
N ASN A 349 22.81 1.97 -2.66
CA ASN A 349 23.10 3.37 -2.97
C ASN A 349 24.53 3.62 -3.49
N ARG A 350 25.24 2.59 -3.96
CA ARG A 350 26.66 2.71 -4.36
C ARG A 350 26.92 3.80 -5.40
N GLN A 351 26.04 3.91 -6.40
CA GLN A 351 26.13 4.93 -7.45
C GLN A 351 25.92 6.33 -6.87
N PRO A 352 24.82 6.58 -6.10
CA PRO A 352 24.64 7.83 -5.38
C PRO A 352 25.81 8.27 -4.48
N ILE A 353 26.41 7.33 -3.79
CA ILE A 353 27.49 7.64 -2.83
C ILE A 353 28.75 8.09 -3.55
N VAL A 354 29.15 7.40 -4.62
CA VAL A 354 30.38 7.70 -5.36
C VAL A 354 30.32 9.10 -5.97
N TYR A 355 29.22 9.47 -6.62
CA TYR A 355 29.14 10.79 -7.26
C TYR A 355 29.04 11.93 -6.23
N LEU A 356 28.37 11.72 -5.09
CA LEU A 356 28.37 12.69 -3.98
C LEU A 356 29.76 12.86 -3.39
N LEU A 357 30.52 11.76 -3.24
CA LEU A 357 31.89 11.81 -2.77
C LEU A 357 32.76 12.66 -3.71
N ILE A 358 32.65 12.45 -5.02
CA ILE A 358 33.37 13.25 -6.02
C ILE A 358 33.01 14.74 -5.90
N PHE A 359 31.72 15.06 -5.74
CA PHE A 359 31.25 16.43 -5.56
C PHE A 359 31.84 17.08 -4.29
N PHE A 360 31.75 16.42 -3.15
CA PHE A 360 32.27 16.96 -1.88
C PHE A 360 33.79 17.07 -1.89
N VAL A 361 34.50 16.07 -2.42
CA VAL A 361 35.97 16.12 -2.54
C VAL A 361 36.39 17.30 -3.42
N THR A 362 35.75 17.49 -4.58
CA THR A 362 36.05 18.63 -5.47
C THR A 362 35.79 19.96 -4.76
N THR A 363 34.67 20.06 -4.04
CA THR A 363 34.30 21.29 -3.31
C THR A 363 35.27 21.61 -2.18
N ILE A 364 35.73 20.58 -1.44
CA ILE A 364 36.72 20.72 -0.36
C ILE A 364 38.10 21.05 -0.92
N VAL A 365 38.52 20.42 -2.01
CA VAL A 365 39.81 20.70 -2.66
C VAL A 365 39.88 22.15 -3.12
N LEU A 366 38.84 22.66 -3.80
CA LEU A 366 38.77 24.07 -4.21
C LEU A 366 38.79 25.03 -3.02
N PHE A 367 38.13 24.67 -1.92
CA PHE A 367 38.16 25.43 -0.68
C PHE A 367 39.58 25.48 -0.11
N LEU A 368 40.20 24.32 0.08
CA LEU A 368 41.52 24.17 0.70
C LEU A 368 42.63 24.79 -0.15
N GLU A 369 42.59 24.64 -1.47
CA GLU A 369 43.57 25.25 -2.39
C GLU A 369 43.61 26.77 -2.17
N ARG A 370 42.44 27.42 -2.16
CA ARG A 370 42.34 28.86 -1.94
C ARG A 370 42.62 29.24 -0.50
N PHE A 371 42.15 28.46 0.47
CA PHE A 371 42.42 28.70 1.88
C PHE A 371 43.93 28.66 2.17
N ILE A 372 44.66 27.67 1.65
CA ILE A 372 46.12 27.53 1.81
C ILE A 372 46.85 28.69 1.11
N THR A 373 46.45 29.03 -0.11
CA THR A 373 47.06 30.14 -0.86
C THR A 373 46.96 31.46 -0.09
N TYR A 374 45.78 31.80 0.42
CA TYR A 374 45.56 33.06 1.13
C TYR A 374 45.97 33.01 2.61
N SER A 375 46.21 31.83 3.19
CA SER A 375 46.72 31.69 4.56
C SER A 375 48.24 31.64 4.65
N HIS A 376 48.94 31.08 3.65
CA HIS A 376 50.39 30.88 3.71
C HIS A 376 51.16 31.59 2.59
N LEU A 377 50.60 31.71 1.38
CA LEU A 377 51.35 32.14 0.19
C LEU A 377 51.25 33.66 -0.09
N SER A 378 50.18 34.32 0.34
CA SER A 378 49.95 35.76 0.11
C SER A 378 50.43 36.67 1.26
N GLU A 379 51.46 36.27 1.99
CA GLU A 379 52.00 37.02 3.13
C GLU A 379 52.53 38.42 2.75
N HIS A 380 52.89 38.63 1.47
CA HIS A 380 53.38 39.91 0.94
C HIS A 380 52.31 40.91 0.53
N THR A 381 51.03 40.63 0.79
CA THR A 381 49.94 41.60 0.58
C THR A 381 49.38 42.06 1.94
N ASP A 382 49.49 43.35 2.24
CA ASP A 382 49.15 44.00 3.53
C ASP A 382 47.70 43.74 4.03
N LEU A 383 46.84 43.15 3.18
CA LEU A 383 45.46 42.77 3.48
C LEU A 383 45.32 41.74 4.62
N ARG A 384 46.32 40.87 4.83
CA ARG A 384 46.25 39.85 5.91
C ARG A 384 46.38 40.46 7.31
N HIS A 385 47.18 41.51 7.46
CA HIS A 385 47.42 42.17 8.74
C HIS A 385 46.14 42.84 9.30
N VAL A 386 45.19 43.21 8.42
CA VAL A 386 43.95 43.90 8.79
C VAL A 386 42.76 42.93 8.97
N MET A 387 42.70 41.84 8.20
CA MET A 387 41.53 40.94 8.14
C MET A 387 41.78 39.50 8.65
N GLY A 388 43.02 39.16 9.02
CA GLY A 388 43.37 37.85 9.59
C GLY A 388 42.98 36.65 8.71
N TYR A 389 42.57 35.54 9.33
CA TYR A 389 42.12 34.33 8.62
C TYR A 389 40.77 34.49 7.90
N GLY A 390 40.03 35.57 8.15
CA GLY A 390 38.73 35.82 7.52
C GLY A 390 38.84 35.94 6.00
N ILE A 391 39.93 36.52 5.47
CA ILE A 391 40.13 36.63 4.02
C ILE A 391 40.37 35.27 3.36
N ALA A 392 41.05 34.34 4.05
CA ALA A 392 41.28 33.00 3.53
C ALA A 392 39.98 32.17 3.50
N VAL A 393 39.14 32.29 4.53
CA VAL A 393 37.83 31.62 4.60
C VAL A 393 36.87 32.17 3.55
N THR A 394 36.78 33.49 3.40
CA THR A 394 35.90 34.13 2.40
C THR A 394 36.32 33.81 0.96
N ARG A 395 37.62 33.82 0.66
CA ARG A 395 38.15 33.46 -0.68
C ARG A 395 38.00 31.97 -0.99
N GLY A 396 38.23 31.10 0.01
CA GLY A 396 37.96 29.67 -0.11
C GLY A 396 36.49 29.37 -0.35
N SER A 397 35.62 29.99 0.43
CA SER A 397 34.17 29.84 0.31
C SER A 397 33.66 30.37 -1.03
N ALA A 398 34.16 31.51 -1.52
CA ALA A 398 33.80 32.05 -2.83
C ALA A 398 34.17 31.12 -3.99
N ALA A 399 35.30 30.42 -3.93
CA ALA A 399 35.69 29.45 -4.95
C ALA A 399 34.77 28.23 -4.96
N SER A 400 34.52 27.63 -3.79
CA SER A 400 33.55 26.53 -3.64
C SER A 400 32.13 26.94 -4.08
N LEU A 401 31.74 28.19 -3.81
CA LEU A 401 30.45 28.75 -4.18
C LEU A 401 30.30 28.90 -5.70
N SER A 402 31.33 29.39 -6.39
CA SER A 402 31.33 29.51 -7.85
C SER A 402 31.13 28.15 -8.52
N PHE A 403 31.84 27.11 -8.06
CA PHE A 403 31.65 25.74 -8.51
C PHE A 403 30.23 25.22 -8.25
N CYS A 404 29.69 25.42 -7.05
CA CYS A 404 28.33 24.98 -6.70
C CYS A 404 27.27 25.64 -7.60
N TYR A 405 27.34 26.95 -7.84
CA TYR A 405 26.38 27.65 -8.69
C TYR A 405 26.50 27.29 -10.17
N SER A 406 27.71 27.03 -10.68
CA SER A 406 27.89 26.49 -12.03
C SER A 406 27.24 25.11 -12.17
N LEU A 407 27.42 24.25 -11.17
CA LEU A 407 26.85 22.90 -11.17
C LEU A 407 25.31 22.91 -11.03
N LEU A 408 24.75 23.84 -10.24
CA LEU A 408 23.31 24.00 -10.04
C LEU A 408 22.57 24.21 -11.37
N LEU A 409 23.13 25.01 -12.27
CA LEU A 409 22.55 25.21 -13.60
C LEU A 409 22.56 23.92 -14.42
N LEU A 410 23.69 23.19 -14.41
CA LEU A 410 23.86 21.94 -15.15
C LEU A 410 22.84 20.88 -14.69
N THR A 411 22.57 20.78 -13.39
CA THR A 411 21.58 19.82 -12.86
C THR A 411 20.13 20.06 -13.33
N MET A 412 19.81 21.28 -13.81
CA MET A 412 18.46 21.65 -14.28
C MET A 412 18.35 21.70 -15.81
N CYS A 413 19.44 21.45 -16.54
CA CYS A 413 19.44 21.32 -18.00
C CYS A 413 18.81 19.99 -18.43
N ARG A 414 17.47 19.90 -18.39
CA ARG A 414 16.72 18.67 -18.69
C ARG A 414 17.10 18.02 -20.03
N ASN A 415 17.22 18.82 -21.10
CA ASN A 415 17.58 18.34 -22.44
C ASN A 415 19.01 17.77 -22.52
N LEU A 416 19.92 18.31 -21.72
CA LEU A 416 21.29 17.81 -21.62
C LEU A 416 21.31 16.51 -20.82
N MET A 417 20.60 16.46 -19.70
CA MET A 417 20.50 15.27 -18.85
C MET A 417 19.85 14.09 -19.58
N THR A 418 18.85 14.32 -20.43
CA THR A 418 18.26 13.28 -21.27
C THR A 418 19.22 12.76 -22.32
N LYS A 419 20.02 13.63 -22.96
CA LYS A 419 21.06 13.20 -23.91
C LYS A 419 22.20 12.43 -23.22
N ILE A 420 22.61 12.86 -22.04
CA ILE A 420 23.64 12.15 -21.25
C ILE A 420 23.13 10.79 -20.77
N ARG A 421 21.81 10.62 -20.58
CA ARG A 421 21.20 9.33 -20.22
C ARG A 421 21.35 8.27 -21.33
N GLU A 422 21.44 8.68 -22.60
CA GLU A 422 21.67 7.76 -23.72
C GLU A 422 23.13 7.29 -23.82
N LEU A 423 24.05 7.94 -23.09
CA LEU A 423 25.46 7.55 -23.02
C LEU A 423 25.67 6.43 -21.99
N PRO A 424 26.72 5.61 -22.14
CA PRO A 424 27.10 4.60 -21.14
C PRO A 424 27.48 5.18 -19.77
N LEU A 425 27.53 6.52 -19.62
CA LEU A 425 27.74 7.21 -18.35
C LEU A 425 26.63 6.96 -17.32
N HIS A 426 25.42 6.56 -17.74
CA HIS A 426 24.32 6.25 -16.83
C HIS A 426 24.66 5.13 -15.82
N GLN A 427 25.59 4.23 -16.16
CA GLN A 427 26.00 3.15 -15.25
C GLN A 427 26.78 3.66 -14.02
N TYR A 428 27.37 4.85 -14.10
CA TYR A 428 28.19 5.45 -13.04
C TYR A 428 27.52 6.66 -12.39
N ILE A 429 26.68 7.40 -13.14
CA ILE A 429 26.01 8.61 -12.65
C ILE A 429 24.50 8.32 -12.53
N PRO A 430 23.90 8.43 -11.34
CA PRO A 430 22.45 8.26 -11.15
C PRO A 430 21.71 9.53 -11.64
N LEU A 431 21.57 9.65 -12.97
CA LEU A 431 20.94 10.80 -13.63
C LEU A 431 19.44 10.96 -13.26
N ASP A 432 18.82 9.91 -12.73
CA ASP A 432 17.43 9.91 -12.25
C ASP A 432 17.24 10.75 -10.99
N SER A 433 18.28 10.88 -10.17
CA SER A 433 18.24 11.63 -8.91
C SER A 433 18.76 13.07 -9.04
N HIS A 434 18.85 13.62 -10.26
CA HIS A 434 19.38 14.98 -10.50
C HIS A 434 18.66 16.08 -9.72
N VAL A 435 17.34 15.95 -9.47
CA VAL A 435 16.57 16.91 -8.65
C VAL A 435 16.97 16.83 -7.18
N GLN A 436 17.21 15.64 -6.66
CA GLN A 436 17.68 15.47 -5.28
C GLN A 436 19.09 16.02 -5.14
N PHE A 437 19.96 15.74 -6.12
CA PHE A 437 21.30 16.30 -6.15
C PHE A 437 21.31 17.83 -6.21
N HIS A 438 20.46 18.44 -7.03
CA HIS A 438 20.30 19.89 -7.08
C HIS A 438 20.01 20.49 -5.69
N LYS A 439 19.14 19.85 -4.89
CA LYS A 439 18.85 20.29 -3.52
C LYS A 439 20.09 20.19 -2.62
N ILE A 440 20.89 19.13 -2.75
CA ILE A 440 22.12 18.96 -2.00
C ILE A 440 23.13 20.06 -2.35
N VAL A 441 23.37 20.29 -3.65
CA VAL A 441 24.29 21.34 -4.13
C VAL A 441 23.81 22.73 -3.68
N ALA A 442 22.50 22.98 -3.70
CA ALA A 442 21.93 24.25 -3.25
C ALA A 442 22.14 24.47 -1.74
N LEU A 443 21.95 23.43 -0.93
CA LEU A 443 22.18 23.48 0.51
C LEU A 443 23.68 23.68 0.84
N THR A 444 24.57 22.97 0.14
CA THR A 444 26.02 23.15 0.26
C THR A 444 26.45 24.55 -0.17
N GLY A 445 25.88 25.07 -1.27
CA GLY A 445 26.10 26.45 -1.69
C GLY A 445 25.68 27.46 -0.62
N LEU A 446 24.48 27.30 -0.05
CA LEU A 446 23.98 28.16 1.04
C LEU A 446 24.91 28.14 2.27
N PHE A 447 25.42 26.96 2.63
CA PHE A 447 26.41 26.83 3.70
C PHE A 447 27.68 27.65 3.44
N PHE A 448 28.26 27.60 2.23
CA PHE A 448 29.44 28.40 1.89
C PHE A 448 29.12 29.90 1.74
N THR A 449 27.91 30.27 1.32
CA THR A 449 27.47 31.68 1.33
C THR A 449 27.47 32.24 2.75
N GLY A 450 26.97 31.49 3.74
CA GLY A 450 26.95 31.93 5.13
C GLY A 450 28.34 32.10 5.77
N ASN A 451 29.37 31.45 5.23
CA ASN A 451 30.76 31.60 5.67
C ASN A 451 31.56 32.64 4.85
N SER A 452 30.95 33.20 3.79
CA SER A 452 31.56 34.22 2.93
C SER A 452 31.19 35.66 3.32
N VAL A 453 30.16 35.83 4.15
CA VAL A 453 29.69 37.10 4.72
C VAL A 453 30.29 37.24 6.11
#